data_AF-A0A3A5MDS3-F1
#
_entry.id   AF-A0A3A5MDS3-F1
#
_cell.length_a   1.000
_cell.length_b   1.000
_cell.length_c   1.000
_cell.angle_alpha   90.00
_cell.angle_beta   90.00
_cell.angle_gamma   90.00
#
_symmetry.space_group_name_H-M   'P 1'
#
loop_
_entity.id
_entity.type
_entity.pdbx_description
1 polymer ?
#
loop_
_entity_poly.entity_id
_entity_poly.type
_entity_poly.pdbx_seq_one_letter_code
_entity_poly.pdbx_strand_id
1 'polypeptide(L)'
;MSVSRTLPLTVRQLLKAADAHKVTIPVQIRKELDRRMGLINAAAELNFTGKSVPEAVNDSLEAGTDPFTDQGIQEAIVMEKLRQMSGTEALTEVARTRLYTVVADNLDEIVEAFKPVYDEAGQRLSAAHAVLIAGGMDDLDDERILKAGIEVARANTEAREALHTLQALDSAINMLLSIIGRLDGTPVGSTVRRLHTGDTPADDIRMLGKNLTHWAGVSAGHTVSLAGPTETNKRREHAYAMQEGIEAGQALQARRAVTAFHHGAQAAQLLK
;
A
#
# COMPACT_ATOMS: atom_id res chain seq x y z
N MET A 1 18.09 11.46 0.29
CA MET A 1 16.68 11.26 0.68
C MET A 1 16.69 10.69 2.09
N SER A 2 16.04 11.34 3.06
CA SER A 2 15.86 10.76 4.39
C SER A 2 14.80 9.67 4.31
N VAL A 3 15.12 8.47 4.80
CA VAL A 3 14.19 7.34 4.79
C VAL A 3 13.26 7.48 5.98
N SER A 4 11.96 7.31 5.76
CA SER A 4 10.96 7.54 6.81
C SER A 4 11.24 6.69 8.05
N ARG A 5 11.26 7.34 9.23
CA ARG A 5 11.34 6.68 10.54
C ARG A 5 10.19 5.70 10.77
N THR A 6 9.10 5.80 10.01
CA THR A 6 7.91 4.96 10.13
C THR A 6 8.05 3.61 9.41
N LEU A 7 9.01 3.44 8.49
CA LEU A 7 9.12 2.21 7.69
C LEU A 7 9.21 0.93 8.53
N PRO A 8 10.01 0.85 9.62
CA PRO A 8 10.05 -0.36 10.45
C PRO A 8 8.71 -0.69 11.12
N LEU A 9 7.96 0.34 11.54
CA LEU A 9 6.62 0.15 12.12
C LEU A 9 5.63 -0.37 11.07
N THR A 10 5.68 0.18 9.86
CA THR A 10 4.85 -0.25 8.74
C THR A 10 5.15 -1.69 8.33
N VAL A 11 6.42 -2.08 8.26
CA VAL A 11 6.81 -3.48 7.99
C VAL A 11 6.30 -4.41 9.09
N ARG A 12 6.39 -4.03 10.38
CA ARG A 12 5.79 -4.83 11.47
C ARG A 12 4.28 -4.97 11.33
N GLN A 13 3.57 -3.91 10.97
CA GLN A 13 2.13 -3.95 10.74
C GLN A 13 1.76 -4.84 9.56
N LEU A 14 2.53 -4.76 8.47
CA LEU A 14 2.39 -5.66 7.32
C LEU A 14 2.56 -7.13 7.72
N LEU A 15 3.63 -7.46 8.45
CA LEU A 15 3.89 -8.83 8.89
C LEU A 15 2.81 -9.32 9.88
N LYS A 16 2.35 -8.46 10.79
CA LYS A 16 1.24 -8.78 11.69
C LYS A 16 -0.05 -9.05 10.92
N ALA A 17 -0.37 -8.25 9.91
CA ALA A 17 -1.52 -8.46 9.05
C ALA A 17 -1.38 -9.77 8.26
N ALA A 18 -0.17 -10.07 7.76
CA ALA A 18 0.10 -11.33 7.08
C ALA A 18 -0.14 -12.53 8.00
N ASP A 19 0.39 -12.50 9.22
CA ASP A 19 0.23 -13.57 10.20
C ASP A 19 -1.24 -13.73 10.63
N ALA A 20 -1.95 -12.62 10.87
CA ALA A 20 -3.37 -12.62 11.27
C ALA A 20 -4.30 -13.19 10.19
N HIS A 21 -3.98 -12.97 8.92
CA HIS A 21 -4.77 -13.40 7.78
C HIS A 21 -4.14 -14.59 7.01
N LYS A 22 -3.14 -15.25 7.60
CA LYS A 22 -2.44 -16.42 7.04
C LYS A 22 -1.87 -16.18 5.63
N VAL A 23 -1.48 -14.96 5.32
CA VAL A 23 -0.81 -14.61 4.06
C VAL A 23 0.60 -15.18 4.07
N THR A 24 0.94 -15.92 3.02
CA THR A 24 2.27 -16.53 2.87
C THR A 24 3.18 -15.60 2.08
N ILE A 25 3.97 -14.79 2.78
CA ILE A 25 5.06 -14.01 2.16
C ILE A 25 6.20 -14.97 1.80
N PRO A 26 6.86 -14.83 0.63
CA PRO A 26 7.99 -15.66 0.28
C PRO A 26 9.06 -15.70 1.38
N VAL A 27 9.50 -16.92 1.73
CA VAL A 27 10.36 -17.17 2.92
C VAL A 27 11.63 -16.33 2.90
N GLN A 28 12.22 -16.14 1.72
CA GLN A 28 13.44 -15.33 1.59
C GLN A 28 13.19 -13.85 1.87
N ILE A 29 12.07 -13.31 1.37
CA ILE A 29 11.65 -11.92 1.66
C ILE A 29 11.38 -11.76 3.16
N ARG A 30 10.59 -12.67 3.77
CA ARG A 30 10.29 -12.62 5.21
C ARG A 30 11.57 -12.61 6.06
N LYS A 31 12.49 -13.55 5.79
CA LYS A 31 13.78 -13.63 6.47
C LYS A 31 14.60 -12.35 6.33
N GLU A 32 14.63 -11.78 5.14
CA GLU A 32 15.38 -10.55 4.89
C GLU A 32 14.75 -9.35 5.62
N LEU A 33 13.42 -9.21 5.60
CA LEU A 33 12.69 -8.18 6.37
C LEU A 33 12.97 -8.30 7.87
N ASP A 34 12.85 -9.51 8.43
CA ASP A 34 13.12 -9.78 9.84
C ASP A 34 14.57 -9.47 10.20
N ARG A 35 15.52 -9.88 9.36
CA ARG A 35 16.94 -9.57 9.54
C ARG A 35 17.20 -8.07 9.54
N ARG A 36 16.62 -7.31 8.60
CA ARG A 36 16.80 -5.85 8.53
C ARG A 36 16.16 -5.14 9.72
N MET A 37 14.99 -5.55 10.16
CA MET A 37 14.38 -5.02 11.38
C MET A 37 15.22 -5.32 12.63
N GLY A 38 15.80 -6.52 12.72
CA GLY A 38 16.74 -6.90 13.77
C GLY A 38 17.98 -5.99 13.81
N LEU A 39 18.55 -5.68 12.64
CA LEU A 39 19.68 -4.75 12.53
C LEU A 39 19.31 -3.32 12.95
N ILE A 40 18.09 -2.86 12.65
CA ILE A 40 17.60 -1.54 13.08
C ILE A 40 17.48 -1.48 14.60
N ASN A 41 16.91 -2.51 15.22
CA ASN A 41 16.79 -2.59 16.68
C ASN A 41 18.18 -2.66 17.34
N ALA A 42 19.05 -3.54 16.84
CA ALA A 42 20.42 -3.67 17.34
C ALA A 42 21.19 -2.35 17.23
N ALA A 43 21.06 -1.61 16.11
CA ALA A 43 21.69 -0.31 15.94
C ALA A 43 21.14 0.77 16.89
N ALA A 44 19.84 0.73 17.21
CA ALA A 44 19.22 1.64 18.18
C ALA A 44 19.61 1.31 19.63
N GLU A 45 19.89 0.04 19.91
CA GLU A 45 20.33 -0.46 21.22
C GLU A 45 21.85 -0.37 21.42
N LEU A 46 22.62 0.04 20.39
CA LEU A 46 24.06 0.28 20.52
C LEU A 46 24.31 1.36 21.56
N ASN A 47 24.69 0.91 22.74
CA ASN A 47 25.08 1.79 23.81
C ASN A 47 26.58 2.00 23.74
N PHE A 48 27.01 3.14 23.21
CA PHE A 48 28.41 3.52 23.24
C PHE A 48 28.84 4.00 24.64
N THR A 49 28.34 3.40 25.73
CA THR A 49 28.78 3.69 27.10
C THR A 49 30.09 2.99 27.41
N GLY A 50 30.99 3.73 28.05
CA GLY A 50 32.30 3.27 28.46
C GLY A 50 33.03 4.42 29.13
N LYS A 51 34.20 4.13 29.71
CA LYS A 51 35.10 5.17 30.22
C LYS A 51 35.50 6.10 29.08
N SER A 52 35.50 7.39 29.34
CA SER A 52 36.11 8.36 28.46
C SER A 52 37.62 8.10 28.35
N VAL A 53 38.25 8.55 27.27
CA VAL A 53 39.71 8.40 27.11
C VAL A 53 40.49 8.96 28.32
N PRO A 54 40.15 10.14 28.89
CA PRO A 54 40.81 10.65 30.09
C PRO A 54 40.63 9.75 31.33
N GLU A 55 39.46 9.15 31.55
CA GLU A 55 39.22 8.23 32.66
C GLU A 55 40.07 6.96 32.51
N ALA A 56 40.10 6.36 31.32
CA ALA A 56 40.91 5.17 31.05
C ALA A 56 42.42 5.44 31.18
N VAL A 57 42.88 6.64 30.78
CA VAL A 57 44.28 7.06 30.98
C VAL A 57 44.60 7.18 32.47
N ASN A 58 43.70 7.78 33.27
CA ASN A 58 43.91 7.90 34.71
C ASN A 58 44.01 6.51 35.37
N ASP A 59 43.13 5.57 35.01
CA ASP A 59 43.16 4.21 35.57
C ASP A 59 44.45 3.45 35.21
N SER A 60 44.94 3.60 33.99
CA SER A 60 46.20 2.99 33.55
C SER A 60 47.40 3.54 34.33
N LEU A 61 47.42 4.87 34.56
CA LEU A 61 48.44 5.50 35.40
C LEU A 61 48.36 5.04 36.86
N GLU A 62 47.15 4.89 37.43
CA GLU A 62 46.96 4.36 38.78
C GLU A 62 47.38 2.89 38.90
N ALA A 63 47.17 2.09 37.85
CA ALA A 63 47.60 0.69 37.78
C ALA A 63 49.10 0.53 37.48
N GLY A 64 49.81 1.60 37.14
CA GLY A 64 51.21 1.57 36.74
C GLY A 64 51.46 0.88 35.38
N THR A 65 50.45 0.80 34.52
CA THR A 65 50.58 0.27 33.16
C THR A 65 51.00 1.37 32.18
N ASP A 66 51.63 1.00 31.05
CA ASP A 66 51.95 1.94 29.98
C ASP A 66 50.68 2.30 29.19
N PRO A 67 50.24 3.58 29.20
CA PRO A 67 49.03 4.00 28.52
C PRO A 67 48.99 3.69 27.01
N PHE A 68 50.15 3.57 26.36
CA PHE A 68 50.22 3.29 24.92
C PHE A 68 49.89 1.84 24.56
N THR A 69 49.98 0.92 25.53
CA THR A 69 49.71 -0.51 25.35
C THR A 69 48.50 -1.00 26.15
N ASP A 70 47.91 -0.13 26.96
CA ASP A 70 46.75 -0.44 27.79
C ASP A 70 45.50 -0.70 26.93
N GLN A 71 44.92 -1.89 27.07
CA GLN A 71 43.74 -2.30 26.31
C GLN A 71 42.52 -1.45 26.66
N GLY A 72 42.37 -1.02 27.91
CA GLY A 72 41.25 -0.18 28.34
C GLY A 72 41.26 1.19 27.66
N ILE A 73 42.44 1.76 27.44
CA ILE A 73 42.59 3.00 26.67
C ILE A 73 42.30 2.77 25.19
N GLN A 74 42.75 1.66 24.60
CA GLN A 74 42.41 1.32 23.21
C GLN A 74 40.90 1.17 23.00
N GLU A 75 40.23 0.49 23.92
CA GLU A 75 38.77 0.36 23.92
C GLU A 75 38.08 1.73 24.08
N ALA A 76 38.54 2.58 24.99
CA ALA A 76 38.01 3.93 25.16
C ALA A 76 38.18 4.79 23.90
N ILE A 77 39.35 4.73 23.23
CA ILE A 77 39.61 5.46 21.98
C ILE A 77 38.67 4.96 20.87
N VAL A 78 38.49 3.65 20.73
CA VAL A 78 37.59 3.08 19.72
C VAL A 78 36.15 3.52 20.00
N MET A 79 35.70 3.50 21.25
CA MET A 79 34.34 3.92 21.63
C MET A 79 34.11 5.42 21.41
N GLU A 80 35.08 6.26 21.75
CA GLU A 80 35.09 7.70 21.47
C GLU A 80 35.01 7.96 19.95
N LYS A 81 35.81 7.23 19.16
CA LYS A 81 35.78 7.33 17.70
C LYS A 81 34.47 6.85 17.10
N LEU A 82 33.90 5.75 17.58
CA LEU A 82 32.59 5.27 17.13
C LEU A 82 31.49 6.29 17.44
N ARG A 83 31.50 6.91 18.64
CA ARG A 83 30.59 8.03 18.97
C ARG A 83 30.75 9.21 18.01
N GLN A 84 31.99 9.61 17.71
CA GLN A 84 32.28 10.77 16.87
C GLN A 84 31.99 10.52 15.38
N MET A 85 32.32 9.34 14.86
CA MET A 85 32.21 9.00 13.43
C MET A 85 30.80 8.58 13.03
N SER A 86 30.05 7.97 13.95
CA SER A 86 28.76 7.37 13.63
C SER A 86 27.89 7.37 14.88
N GLY A 87 27.17 8.47 15.09
CA GLY A 87 26.06 8.45 16.05
C GLY A 87 25.12 7.28 15.74
N THR A 88 24.49 6.71 16.77
CA THR A 88 23.52 5.60 16.65
C THR A 88 22.46 5.86 15.56
N GLU A 89 22.08 7.12 15.35
CA GLU A 89 21.15 7.54 14.28
C GLU A 89 21.73 7.29 12.87
N ALA A 90 23.02 7.49 12.62
CA ALA A 90 23.63 7.25 11.31
C ALA A 90 23.62 5.75 10.94
N LEU A 91 23.94 4.88 11.91
CA LEU A 91 23.86 3.43 11.73
C LEU A 91 22.41 2.98 11.52
N THR A 92 21.49 3.55 12.30
CA THR A 92 20.06 3.31 12.16
C THR A 92 19.56 3.73 10.77
N GLU A 93 20.01 4.87 10.24
CA GLU A 93 19.61 5.37 8.92
C GLU A 93 20.12 4.48 7.79
N VAL A 94 21.36 3.97 7.87
CA VAL A 94 21.87 2.98 6.91
C VAL A 94 21.03 1.70 6.96
N ALA A 95 20.66 1.23 8.15
CA ALA A 95 19.81 0.04 8.31
C ALA A 95 18.40 0.27 7.75
N ARG A 96 17.79 1.45 7.99
CA ARG A 96 16.51 1.86 7.38
C ARG A 96 16.59 1.94 5.87
N THR A 97 17.67 2.49 5.32
CA THR A 97 17.89 2.57 3.86
C THR A 97 17.96 1.18 3.24
N ARG A 98 18.65 0.24 3.89
CA ARG A 98 18.70 -1.15 3.42
C ARG A 98 17.35 -1.86 3.53
N LEU A 99 16.57 -1.59 4.58
CA LEU A 99 15.19 -2.08 4.68
C LEU A 99 14.31 -1.51 3.55
N TYR A 100 14.45 -0.22 3.26
CA TYR A 100 13.76 0.43 2.15
C TYR A 100 14.08 -0.26 0.83
N THR A 101 15.35 -0.52 0.53
CA THR A 101 15.76 -1.20 -0.71
C THR A 101 15.11 -2.59 -0.81
N VAL A 102 15.15 -3.39 0.25
CA VAL A 102 14.52 -4.72 0.26
C VAL A 102 13.02 -4.62 -0.04
N VAL A 103 12.32 -3.71 0.63
CA VAL A 103 10.87 -3.53 0.40
C VAL A 103 10.61 -3.04 -1.03
N ALA A 104 11.36 -2.06 -1.51
CA ALA A 104 11.19 -1.48 -2.83
C ALA A 104 11.44 -2.49 -3.95
N ASP A 105 12.49 -3.31 -3.83
CA ASP A 105 12.87 -4.31 -4.83
C ASP A 105 11.90 -5.49 -4.89
N ASN A 106 11.20 -5.79 -3.78
CA ASN A 106 10.30 -6.94 -3.65
C ASN A 106 8.82 -6.51 -3.53
N LEU A 107 8.49 -5.26 -3.86
CA LEU A 107 7.18 -4.69 -3.56
C LEU A 107 6.05 -5.41 -4.30
N ASP A 108 6.23 -5.70 -5.60
CA ASP A 108 5.23 -6.44 -6.38
C ASP A 108 5.02 -7.85 -5.78
N GLU A 109 6.09 -8.60 -5.47
CA GLU A 109 5.98 -9.93 -4.85
C GLU A 109 5.30 -9.91 -3.47
N ILE A 110 5.56 -8.87 -2.68
CA ILE A 110 4.88 -8.66 -1.40
C ILE A 110 3.38 -8.44 -1.65
N VAL A 111 2.99 -7.55 -2.57
CA VAL A 111 1.57 -7.30 -2.84
C VAL A 111 0.87 -8.52 -3.43
N GLU A 112 1.53 -9.25 -4.34
CA GLU A 112 1.03 -10.50 -4.91
C GLU A 112 0.80 -11.57 -3.85
N ALA A 113 1.61 -11.63 -2.79
CA ALA A 113 1.36 -12.56 -1.69
C ALA A 113 0.02 -12.28 -0.98
N PHE A 114 -0.37 -11.01 -0.85
CA PHE A 114 -1.63 -10.61 -0.21
C PHE A 114 -2.85 -10.74 -1.12
N LYS A 115 -2.64 -10.71 -2.45
CA LYS A 115 -3.69 -10.69 -3.46
C LYS A 115 -4.71 -11.84 -3.32
N PRO A 116 -4.34 -13.11 -3.13
CA PRO A 116 -5.32 -14.19 -3.00
C PRO A 116 -6.30 -13.99 -1.85
N VAL A 117 -5.81 -13.59 -0.67
CA VAL A 117 -6.65 -13.39 0.53
C VAL A 117 -7.52 -12.14 0.37
N TYR A 118 -6.97 -11.09 -0.24
CA TYR A 118 -7.73 -9.87 -0.54
C TYR A 118 -8.85 -10.13 -1.56
N ASP A 119 -8.54 -10.85 -2.63
CA ASP A 119 -9.48 -11.18 -3.70
C ASP A 119 -10.56 -12.16 -3.19
N GLU A 120 -10.22 -13.13 -2.32
CA GLU A 120 -11.19 -14.00 -1.63
C GLU A 120 -12.14 -13.19 -0.73
N ALA A 121 -11.62 -12.27 0.08
CA ALA A 121 -12.45 -11.38 0.89
C ALA A 121 -13.35 -10.50 0.01
N GLY A 122 -12.84 -10.04 -1.14
CA GLY A 122 -13.62 -9.34 -2.16
C GLY A 122 -14.77 -10.18 -2.72
N GLN A 123 -14.53 -11.45 -3.04
CA GLN A 123 -15.56 -12.38 -3.51
C GLN A 123 -16.63 -12.64 -2.45
N ARG A 124 -16.22 -12.86 -1.19
CA ARG A 124 -17.15 -13.01 -0.05
C ARG A 124 -18.03 -11.78 0.13
N LEU A 125 -17.43 -10.58 0.02
CA LEU A 125 -18.18 -9.32 0.10
C LEU A 125 -19.22 -9.21 -1.02
N SER A 126 -18.84 -9.51 -2.26
CA SER A 126 -19.74 -9.50 -3.41
C SER A 126 -20.88 -10.51 -3.30
N ALA A 127 -20.59 -11.72 -2.83
CA ALA A 127 -21.60 -12.76 -2.61
C ALA A 127 -22.60 -12.34 -1.52
N ALA A 128 -22.11 -11.82 -0.40
CA ALA A 128 -22.96 -11.32 0.68
C ALA A 128 -23.82 -10.13 0.25
N HIS A 129 -23.25 -9.19 -0.52
CA HIS A 129 -23.98 -8.05 -1.07
C HIS A 129 -25.14 -8.49 -1.97
N ALA A 130 -24.95 -9.51 -2.81
CA ALA A 130 -26.03 -10.03 -3.66
C ALA A 130 -27.22 -10.57 -2.86
N VAL A 131 -26.96 -11.25 -1.73
CA VAL A 131 -28.02 -11.74 -0.82
C VAL A 131 -28.75 -10.59 -0.14
N LEU A 132 -28.02 -9.58 0.35
CA LEU A 132 -28.60 -8.42 1.03
C LEU A 132 -29.50 -7.59 0.10
N ILE A 133 -29.04 -7.32 -1.14
CA ILE A 133 -29.83 -6.59 -2.14
C ILE A 133 -31.07 -7.38 -2.55
N ALA A 134 -30.99 -8.70 -2.70
CA ALA A 134 -32.16 -9.54 -2.96
C ALA A 134 -33.19 -9.49 -1.81
N GLY A 135 -32.73 -9.26 -0.58
CA GLY A 135 -33.56 -8.98 0.60
C GLY A 135 -34.04 -7.52 0.71
N GLY A 136 -33.71 -6.67 -0.27
CA GLY A 136 -34.10 -5.25 -0.31
C GLY A 136 -33.28 -4.35 0.63
N MET A 137 -32.05 -4.76 0.99
CA MET A 137 -31.14 -4.03 1.88
C MET A 137 -29.92 -3.55 1.11
N ASP A 138 -29.65 -2.25 1.19
CA ASP A 138 -28.53 -1.56 0.54
C ASP A 138 -27.42 -1.16 1.54
N ASP A 139 -27.72 -1.18 2.84
CA ASP A 139 -26.79 -0.88 3.93
C ASP A 139 -26.60 -2.09 4.87
N LEU A 140 -25.40 -2.23 5.42
CA LEU A 140 -25.06 -3.21 6.44
C LEU A 140 -25.67 -2.89 7.80
N ASP A 141 -26.00 -1.64 8.08
CA ASP A 141 -26.62 -1.18 9.32
C ASP A 141 -28.16 -1.13 9.26
N ASP A 142 -28.78 -1.67 8.19
CA ASP A 142 -30.23 -1.69 8.02
C ASP A 142 -30.97 -2.49 9.13
N GLU A 143 -31.87 -1.83 9.85
CA GLU A 143 -32.64 -2.43 10.95
C GLU A 143 -33.49 -3.63 10.53
N ARG A 144 -33.80 -3.77 9.24
CA ARG A 144 -34.59 -4.88 8.68
C ARG A 144 -33.80 -6.18 8.63
N ILE A 145 -32.46 -6.15 8.71
CA ILE A 145 -31.59 -7.34 8.65
C ILE A 145 -32.01 -8.40 9.67
N LEU A 146 -32.29 -8.00 10.91
CA LEU A 146 -32.67 -8.92 11.99
C LEU A 146 -34.03 -9.58 11.75
N LYS A 147 -34.89 -8.98 10.92
CA LYS A 147 -36.26 -9.46 10.65
C LYS A 147 -36.38 -10.25 9.35
N ALA A 148 -35.39 -10.16 8.46
CA ALA A 148 -35.43 -10.79 7.12
C ALA A 148 -35.01 -12.26 7.11
N GLY A 149 -34.59 -12.81 8.24
CA GLY A 149 -34.28 -14.22 8.42
C GLY A 149 -32.80 -14.55 8.46
N ILE A 150 -32.49 -15.83 8.67
CA ILE A 150 -31.14 -16.30 9.01
C ILE A 150 -30.13 -16.12 7.87
N GLU A 151 -30.53 -16.29 6.62
CA GLU A 151 -29.64 -16.16 5.45
C GLU A 151 -29.15 -14.71 5.29
N VAL A 152 -30.05 -13.74 5.44
CA VAL A 152 -29.72 -12.31 5.37
C VAL A 152 -28.82 -11.89 6.53
N ALA A 153 -29.10 -12.38 7.75
CA ALA A 153 -28.24 -12.13 8.91
C ALA A 153 -26.83 -12.73 8.75
N ARG A 154 -26.72 -13.93 8.17
CA ARG A 154 -25.44 -14.57 7.85
C ARG A 154 -24.68 -13.76 6.81
N ALA A 155 -25.33 -13.36 5.72
CA ALA A 155 -24.73 -12.52 4.69
C ALA A 155 -24.23 -11.19 5.25
N ASN A 156 -24.98 -10.53 6.15
CA ASN A 156 -24.52 -9.31 6.82
C ASN A 156 -23.23 -9.53 7.62
N THR A 157 -23.16 -10.64 8.37
CA THR A 157 -21.97 -10.99 9.16
C THR A 157 -20.77 -11.25 8.24
N GLU A 158 -20.97 -12.03 7.17
CA GLU A 158 -19.93 -12.31 6.17
C GLU A 158 -19.42 -11.04 5.49
N ALA A 159 -20.31 -10.11 5.14
CA ALA A 159 -19.93 -8.82 4.56
C ALA A 159 -19.08 -7.99 5.54
N ARG A 160 -19.45 -7.94 6.82
CA ARG A 160 -18.68 -7.20 7.84
C ARG A 160 -17.29 -7.79 8.06
N GLU A 161 -17.19 -9.12 8.15
CA GLU A 161 -15.90 -9.81 8.26
C GLU A 161 -15.01 -9.60 7.04
N ALA A 162 -15.60 -9.66 5.85
CA ALA A 162 -14.91 -9.41 4.58
C ALA A 162 -14.41 -7.96 4.52
N LEU A 163 -15.23 -6.98 4.89
CA LEU A 163 -14.83 -5.57 4.97
C LEU A 163 -13.70 -5.34 5.97
N HIS A 164 -13.80 -5.92 7.16
CA HIS A 164 -12.73 -5.80 8.16
C HIS A 164 -11.41 -6.36 7.64
N THR A 165 -11.45 -7.52 6.96
CA THR A 165 -10.28 -8.12 6.32
C THR A 165 -9.71 -7.19 5.24
N LEU A 166 -10.55 -6.73 4.31
CA LEU A 166 -10.15 -5.82 3.23
C LEU A 166 -9.52 -4.53 3.77
N GLN A 167 -10.10 -3.92 4.81
CA GLN A 167 -9.58 -2.71 5.45
C GLN A 167 -8.23 -2.94 6.14
N ALA A 168 -8.08 -4.06 6.86
CA ALA A 168 -6.83 -4.40 7.54
C ALA A 168 -5.69 -4.61 6.55
N LEU A 169 -5.94 -5.37 5.47
CA LEU A 169 -4.96 -5.62 4.42
C LEU A 169 -4.65 -4.34 3.63
N ASP A 170 -5.66 -3.56 3.24
CA ASP A 170 -5.49 -2.31 2.51
C ASP A 170 -4.70 -1.28 3.32
N SER A 171 -4.97 -1.15 4.63
CA SER A 171 -4.22 -0.23 5.50
C SER A 171 -2.72 -0.56 5.53
N ALA A 172 -2.37 -1.84 5.70
CA ALA A 172 -0.99 -2.30 5.75
C ALA A 172 -0.26 -2.05 4.42
N ILE A 173 -0.90 -2.39 3.30
CA ILE A 173 -0.32 -2.23 1.96
C ILE A 173 -0.22 -0.74 1.58
N ASN A 174 -1.24 0.06 1.87
CA ASN A 174 -1.25 1.49 1.54
C ASN A 174 -0.16 2.26 2.24
N MET A 175 0.05 1.96 3.52
CA MET A 175 1.11 2.59 4.29
C MET A 175 2.48 2.22 3.72
N LEU A 176 2.67 0.96 3.32
CA LEU A 176 3.90 0.50 2.68
C LEU A 176 4.15 1.24 1.36
N LEU A 177 3.15 1.27 0.47
CA LEU A 177 3.22 1.95 -0.83
C LEU A 177 3.48 3.45 -0.70
N SER A 178 2.87 4.11 0.30
CA SER A 178 3.07 5.53 0.59
C SER A 178 4.51 5.83 0.98
N ILE A 179 5.13 5.00 1.82
CA ILE A 179 6.51 5.20 2.26
C ILE A 179 7.52 4.96 1.13
N ILE A 180 7.26 3.99 0.25
CA ILE A 180 8.11 3.69 -0.90
C ILE A 180 7.92 4.69 -2.05
N GLY A 181 7.00 5.66 -1.91
CA GLY A 181 6.72 6.65 -2.97
C GLY A 181 6.05 6.04 -4.20
N ARG A 182 5.37 4.90 -4.02
CA ARG A 182 4.60 4.18 -5.07
C ARG A 182 3.10 4.33 -4.89
N LEU A 183 2.68 5.18 -3.95
CA LEU A 183 1.29 5.61 -3.84
C LEU A 183 1.05 6.63 -4.96
N ASP A 184 0.64 6.14 -6.13
CA ASP A 184 0.23 7.01 -7.22
C ASP A 184 -0.97 7.86 -6.75
N GLY A 185 -0.70 9.10 -6.36
CA GLY A 185 -1.64 10.02 -5.71
C GLY A 185 -2.77 10.52 -6.61
N THR A 186 -3.04 9.84 -7.73
CA THR A 186 -4.16 10.16 -8.60
C THR A 186 -5.43 9.47 -8.09
N PRO A 187 -6.62 10.11 -8.22
CA PRO A 187 -7.87 9.47 -7.86
C PRO A 187 -8.04 8.10 -8.55
N VAL A 188 -7.74 8.02 -9.85
CA VAL A 188 -7.83 6.79 -10.65
C VAL A 188 -6.91 5.70 -10.11
N GLY A 189 -5.61 6.01 -9.89
CA GLY A 189 -4.64 5.05 -9.37
C GLY A 189 -5.06 4.46 -8.03
N SER A 190 -5.57 5.30 -7.13
CA SER A 190 -6.04 4.86 -5.82
C SER A 190 -7.25 3.93 -5.87
N THR A 191 -8.13 4.09 -6.87
CA THR A 191 -9.33 3.27 -7.06
C THR A 191 -9.00 1.95 -7.76
N VAL A 192 -8.29 2.00 -8.89
CA VAL A 192 -7.96 0.79 -9.67
C VAL A 192 -7.00 -0.16 -8.97
N ARG A 193 -6.30 0.31 -7.93
CA ARG A 193 -5.51 -0.55 -7.04
C ARG A 193 -6.37 -1.49 -6.20
N ARG A 194 -7.53 -1.02 -5.75
CA ARG A 194 -8.43 -1.73 -4.80
C ARG A 194 -9.56 -2.45 -5.51
N LEU A 195 -9.96 -1.93 -6.67
CA LEU A 195 -11.03 -2.45 -7.49
C LEU A 195 -10.51 -2.75 -8.89
N HIS A 196 -10.95 -3.88 -9.43
CA HIS A 196 -10.91 -4.09 -10.86
C HIS A 196 -12.16 -3.48 -11.48
N THR A 197 -11.97 -2.33 -12.13
CA THR A 197 -13.03 -1.55 -12.78
C THR A 197 -13.28 -1.99 -14.22
N GLY A 198 -12.66 -3.07 -14.70
CA GLY A 198 -12.83 -3.58 -16.07
C GLY A 198 -12.60 -2.49 -17.12
N ASP A 199 -13.59 -2.29 -17.99
CA ASP A 199 -13.59 -1.31 -19.09
C ASP A 199 -14.19 0.06 -18.71
N THR A 200 -14.29 0.39 -17.41
CA THR A 200 -14.75 1.71 -16.97
C THR A 200 -13.72 2.81 -17.33
N PRO A 201 -14.13 3.89 -17.99
CA PRO A 201 -13.23 4.97 -18.39
C PRO A 201 -12.75 5.81 -17.19
N ALA A 202 -11.62 6.50 -17.36
CA ALA A 202 -10.97 7.22 -16.27
C ALA A 202 -11.84 8.29 -15.60
N ASP A 203 -12.73 8.96 -16.33
CA ASP A 203 -13.61 9.99 -15.77
C ASP A 203 -14.65 9.38 -14.83
N ASP A 204 -15.26 8.26 -15.21
CA ASP A 204 -16.22 7.53 -14.37
C ASP A 204 -15.54 7.03 -13.09
N ILE A 205 -14.32 6.49 -13.20
CA ILE A 205 -13.53 6.08 -12.03
C ILE A 205 -13.25 7.27 -11.10
N ARG A 206 -13.01 8.48 -11.65
CA ARG A 206 -12.84 9.69 -10.83
C ARG A 206 -14.13 10.09 -10.12
N MET A 207 -15.29 9.94 -10.77
CA MET A 207 -16.58 10.24 -10.19
C MET A 207 -16.92 9.33 -8.99
N LEU A 208 -16.40 8.10 -8.97
CA LEU A 208 -16.51 7.23 -7.78
C LEU A 208 -15.84 7.83 -6.52
N GLY A 209 -14.90 8.75 -6.70
CA GLY A 209 -14.28 9.52 -5.63
C GLY A 209 -13.12 8.83 -4.92
N LYS A 210 -12.24 9.64 -4.29
CA LYS A 210 -11.03 9.17 -3.59
C LYS A 210 -11.32 8.28 -2.37
N ASN A 211 -12.51 8.42 -1.79
CA ASN A 211 -12.94 7.75 -0.57
C ASN A 211 -13.88 6.57 -0.83
N LEU A 212 -13.90 6.06 -2.07
CA LEU A 212 -14.70 4.89 -2.41
C LEU A 212 -14.33 3.72 -1.50
N THR A 213 -15.30 3.24 -0.73
CA THR A 213 -15.17 2.06 0.12
C THR A 213 -15.33 0.79 -0.70
N HIS A 214 -14.84 -0.34 -0.18
CA HIS A 214 -15.05 -1.63 -0.83
C HIS A 214 -16.54 -1.95 -1.02
N TRP A 215 -17.38 -1.62 -0.03
CA TRP A 215 -18.83 -1.76 -0.11
C TRP A 215 -19.40 -0.96 -1.29
N ALA A 216 -19.09 0.34 -1.36
CA ALA A 216 -19.54 1.19 -2.45
C ALA A 216 -19.05 0.71 -3.83
N GLY A 217 -17.82 0.17 -3.90
CA GLY A 217 -17.28 -0.45 -5.12
C GLY A 217 -18.09 -1.66 -5.57
N VAL A 218 -18.40 -2.59 -4.65
CA VAL A 218 -19.24 -3.76 -4.92
C VAL A 218 -20.66 -3.35 -5.31
N SER A 219 -21.26 -2.38 -4.60
CA SER A 219 -22.59 -1.86 -4.92
C SER A 219 -22.67 -1.20 -6.30
N ALA A 220 -21.58 -0.60 -6.76
CA ALA A 220 -21.44 -0.09 -8.13
C ALA A 220 -21.16 -1.19 -9.17
N GLY A 221 -21.09 -2.46 -8.77
CA GLY A 221 -20.88 -3.61 -9.64
C GLY A 221 -19.40 -3.89 -9.98
N HIS A 222 -18.46 -3.28 -9.27
CA HIS A 222 -17.03 -3.53 -9.50
C HIS A 222 -16.53 -4.75 -8.73
N THR A 223 -15.52 -5.41 -9.29
CA THR A 223 -14.84 -6.51 -8.60
C THR A 223 -13.80 -5.94 -7.64
N VAL A 224 -13.86 -6.31 -6.36
CA VAL A 224 -12.79 -5.98 -5.42
C VAL A 224 -11.58 -6.86 -5.73
N SER A 225 -10.47 -6.22 -6.10
CA SER A 225 -9.24 -6.94 -6.38
C SER A 225 -8.02 -6.06 -6.20
N LEU A 226 -7.03 -6.59 -5.49
CA LEU A 226 -5.79 -5.90 -5.19
C LEU A 226 -4.84 -5.95 -6.39
N ALA A 227 -4.29 -4.81 -6.78
CA ALA A 227 -3.24 -4.71 -7.80
C ALA A 227 -1.91 -4.24 -7.19
N GLY A 228 -0.82 -4.88 -7.62
CA GLY A 228 0.54 -4.38 -7.41
C GLY A 228 0.79 -3.04 -8.10
N PRO A 229 1.87 -2.32 -7.79
CA PRO A 229 2.28 -1.11 -8.51
C PRO A 229 2.28 -1.26 -10.03
N THR A 230 2.85 -2.37 -10.54
CA THR A 230 2.93 -2.61 -11.98
C THR A 230 1.54 -2.81 -12.59
N GLU A 231 0.67 -3.57 -11.93
CA GLU A 231 -0.71 -3.79 -12.40
C GLU A 231 -1.57 -2.52 -12.28
N THR A 232 -1.38 -1.72 -11.23
CA THR A 232 -2.08 -0.44 -11.02
C THR A 232 -1.79 0.52 -12.18
N ASN A 233 -0.54 0.60 -12.63
CA ASN A 233 -0.16 1.38 -13.80
C ASN A 233 -0.90 0.90 -15.06
N LYS A 234 -0.91 -0.41 -15.30
CA LYS A 234 -1.62 -1.00 -16.46
C LYS A 234 -3.12 -0.72 -16.43
N ARG A 235 -3.78 -0.93 -15.28
CA ARG A 235 -5.22 -0.63 -15.10
C ARG A 235 -5.52 0.85 -15.34
N ARG A 236 -4.64 1.75 -14.87
CA ARG A 236 -4.77 3.19 -15.08
C ARG A 236 -4.60 3.57 -16.55
N GLU A 237 -3.56 3.08 -17.22
CA GLU A 237 -3.32 3.32 -18.64
C GLU A 237 -4.50 2.84 -19.50
N HIS A 238 -5.05 1.66 -19.19
CA HIS A 238 -6.27 1.15 -19.83
C HIS A 238 -7.46 2.11 -19.67
N ALA A 239 -7.73 2.58 -18.45
CA ALA A 239 -8.83 3.51 -18.18
C ALA A 239 -8.71 4.84 -18.93
N TYR A 240 -7.48 5.37 -19.09
CA TYR A 240 -7.25 6.58 -19.89
C TYR A 240 -7.39 6.31 -21.39
N ALA A 241 -6.87 5.20 -21.91
CA ALA A 241 -7.03 4.83 -23.31
C ALA A 241 -8.51 4.66 -23.70
N MET A 242 -9.33 4.08 -22.80
CA MET A 242 -10.78 3.96 -22.99
C MET A 242 -11.46 5.33 -23.08
N GLN A 243 -11.09 6.27 -22.22
CA GLN A 243 -11.62 7.64 -22.26
C GLN A 243 -11.32 8.31 -23.60
N GLU A 244 -10.06 8.25 -24.06
CA GLU A 244 -9.63 8.84 -25.33
C GLU A 244 -10.40 8.23 -26.53
N GLY A 245 -10.64 6.91 -26.51
CA GLY A 245 -11.43 6.22 -27.53
C GLY A 245 -12.88 6.69 -27.58
N ILE A 246 -13.51 6.90 -26.43
CA ILE A 246 -14.88 7.43 -26.33
C ILE A 246 -14.95 8.85 -26.89
N GLU A 247 -14.04 9.73 -26.47
CA GLU A 247 -13.98 11.13 -26.92
C GLU A 247 -13.76 11.22 -28.43
N ALA A 248 -12.85 10.42 -28.99
CA ALA A 248 -12.61 10.36 -30.43
C ALA A 248 -13.84 9.88 -31.21
N GLY A 249 -14.56 8.88 -30.69
CA GLY A 249 -15.81 8.40 -31.27
C GLY A 249 -16.91 9.46 -31.29
N GLN A 250 -17.09 10.18 -30.17
CA GLN A 250 -18.05 11.29 -30.07
C GLN A 250 -17.71 12.44 -31.03
N ALA A 251 -16.42 12.81 -31.13
CA ALA A 251 -15.97 13.84 -32.07
C ALA A 251 -16.24 13.46 -33.54
N LEU A 252 -16.05 12.18 -33.91
CA LEU A 252 -16.35 11.70 -35.26
C LEU A 252 -17.85 11.74 -35.55
N GLN A 253 -18.70 11.34 -34.60
CA GLN A 253 -20.16 11.42 -34.74
C GLN A 253 -20.63 12.87 -34.88
N ALA A 254 -20.10 13.78 -34.08
CA ALA A 254 -20.41 15.21 -34.17
C ALA A 254 -20.03 15.79 -35.54
N ARG A 255 -18.85 15.45 -36.07
CA ARG A 255 -18.43 15.86 -37.43
C ARG A 255 -19.38 15.33 -38.51
N ARG A 256 -19.77 14.06 -38.43
CA ARG A 256 -20.74 13.46 -39.37
C ARG A 256 -22.11 14.15 -39.32
N ALA A 257 -22.60 14.47 -38.13
CA ALA A 257 -23.87 15.18 -37.96
C ALA A 257 -23.82 16.58 -38.59
N VAL A 258 -22.72 17.31 -38.40
CA VAL A 258 -22.51 18.63 -39.03
C VAL A 258 -22.46 18.52 -40.55
N THR A 259 -21.73 17.56 -41.11
CA THR A 259 -21.67 17.35 -42.57
C THR A 259 -23.04 16.99 -43.14
N ALA A 260 -23.79 16.10 -42.49
CA ALA A 260 -25.13 15.73 -42.91
C ALA A 260 -26.11 16.92 -42.89
N PHE A 261 -26.03 17.78 -41.87
CA PHE A 261 -26.81 19.00 -41.80
C PHE A 261 -26.51 19.97 -42.94
N HIS A 262 -25.24 20.19 -43.28
CA HIS A 262 -24.83 21.07 -44.37
C HIS A 262 -25.32 20.57 -45.73
N HIS A 263 -25.22 19.26 -46.00
CA HIS A 263 -25.76 18.67 -47.23
C HIS A 263 -27.29 18.79 -47.30
N GLY A 264 -27.99 18.59 -46.18
CA GLY A 264 -29.45 18.78 -46.11
C GLY A 264 -29.87 20.23 -46.39
N ALA A 265 -29.16 21.21 -45.83
CA ALA A 265 -29.42 22.63 -46.05
C ALA A 265 -29.17 23.06 -47.52
N GLN A 266 -28.10 22.56 -48.14
CA GLN A 266 -27.82 22.80 -49.56
C GLN A 266 -28.86 22.15 -50.48
N ALA A 267 -29.29 20.93 -50.19
CA ALA A 267 -30.36 20.27 -50.94
C ALA A 267 -31.69 21.04 -50.84
N ALA A 268 -32.02 21.59 -49.67
CA ALA A 268 -33.22 22.41 -49.48
C ALA A 268 -33.17 23.77 -50.21
N GLN A 269 -31.97 24.34 -50.42
CA GLN A 269 -31.80 25.56 -51.21
C GLN A 269 -31.98 25.31 -52.72
N LEU A 270 -31.57 24.14 -53.22
CA LEU A 270 -31.74 23.77 -54.64
C LEU A 270 -33.19 23.46 -55.03
N LEU A 271 -34.08 23.26 -54.05
CA LEU A 271 -35.51 22.98 -54.26
C LEU A 271 -36.40 24.24 -54.17
N LYS A 272 -35.81 25.43 -53.98
CA LYS A 272 -36.50 26.72 -54.02
C LYS A 272 -36.14 27.47 -55.29
#